data_AF-S9U8A3-F1
#
_entry.id   AF-S9U8A3-F1
#
_cell.length_a   1.000
_cell.length_b   1.000
_cell.length_c   1.000
_cell.angle_alpha   90.00
_cell.angle_beta   90.00
_cell.angle_gamma   90.00
#
_symmetry.space_group_name_H-M   'P 1'
#
loop_
_entity.id
_entity.type
_entity.pdbx_description
1 polymer ?
#
loop_
_entity_poly.entity_id
_entity_poly.type
_entity_poly.pdbx_seq_one_letter_code
_entity_poly.pdbx_strand_id
1 'polypeptide(L)'
;MYRLVASATGTACRQRAAWATAVHAPLCTARRAYYWPYNEDFVPAGAATSSFQSSGVPSVRARIVREYALGPLFGARTPCCRLGFAQPARALLPHKAALRAQLAALLSCDPADLRLGDLEQTKEMLLHREALAEAPRLADGAGTKDAAARRRRQYAREPVVAHTVVAVYYAPNGRSAAVAEDEAEEEELLAMGLYIQDALASAAAAGETAPPAAAALQRLGVVHCEVPLVDSSDYVFDELHGEAVDEGLTARVWERWERRLAQMDELHAAATDREKAATTAATATSTAPQ
;
A
#
# COMPACT_ATOMS: atom_id res chain seq x y z
N MET A 1 36.24 -41.39 -3.15
CA MET A 1 37.46 -42.04 -3.66
C MET A 1 37.05 -43.27 -4.46
N TYR A 2 36.84 -43.14 -5.77
CA TYR A 2 36.95 -44.23 -6.75
C TYR A 2 37.25 -43.60 -8.11
N ARG A 3 38.44 -43.90 -8.62
CA ARG A 3 38.89 -43.64 -9.99
C ARG A 3 38.29 -44.72 -10.89
N LEU A 4 37.81 -44.33 -12.07
CA LEU A 4 37.97 -45.16 -13.26
C LEU A 4 38.22 -44.25 -14.45
N VAL A 5 39.46 -44.33 -14.91
CA VAL A 5 39.98 -43.77 -16.14
C VAL A 5 39.64 -44.76 -17.25
N ALA A 6 39.10 -44.28 -18.36
CA ALA A 6 39.33 -44.89 -19.68
C ALA A 6 39.18 -43.81 -20.75
N SER A 7 40.33 -43.36 -21.23
CA SER A 7 40.52 -42.65 -22.49
C SER A 7 40.53 -43.68 -23.62
N ALA A 8 39.86 -43.39 -24.73
CA ALA A 8 40.24 -43.92 -26.04
C ALA A 8 39.81 -42.93 -27.13
N THR A 9 40.80 -42.43 -27.84
CA THR A 9 40.76 -41.57 -29.01
C THR A 9 40.54 -42.38 -30.29
N GLY A 10 39.72 -41.80 -31.18
CA GLY A 10 39.94 -41.81 -32.64
C GLY A 10 39.46 -43.02 -33.43
N THR A 11 38.55 -42.80 -34.39
CA THR A 11 38.85 -42.82 -35.84
C THR A 11 37.58 -42.57 -36.66
N ALA A 12 37.68 -41.68 -37.64
CA ALA A 12 36.68 -41.50 -38.68
C ALA A 12 36.79 -42.64 -39.72
N CYS A 13 35.66 -43.23 -40.12
CA CYS A 13 35.56 -44.00 -41.35
C CYS A 13 34.23 -43.65 -42.06
N ARG A 14 34.36 -43.33 -43.35
CA ARG A 14 33.28 -42.98 -44.26
C ARG A 14 32.43 -44.19 -44.65
N GLN A 15 31.16 -43.88 -44.92
CA GLN A 15 30.30 -44.47 -45.96
C GLN A 15 30.07 -45.99 -45.93
N ARG A 16 28.81 -46.37 -45.73
CA ARG A 16 28.01 -46.97 -46.81
C ARG A 16 26.53 -46.99 -46.43
N ALA A 17 25.71 -46.53 -47.36
CA ALA A 17 24.28 -46.74 -47.35
C ALA A 17 24.02 -48.25 -47.41
N ALA A 18 23.34 -48.76 -46.38
CA ALA A 18 22.59 -50.00 -46.45
C ALA A 18 21.11 -49.60 -46.37
N TRP A 19 20.45 -49.64 -47.51
CA TRP A 19 19.00 -49.71 -47.59
C TRP A 19 18.58 -51.17 -47.33
N ALA A 20 17.40 -51.32 -46.72
CA ALA A 20 16.76 -52.55 -46.26
C ALA A 20 17.37 -53.11 -44.97
N THR A 21 16.64 -53.28 -43.88
CA THR A 21 15.24 -53.69 -43.72
C THR A 21 14.57 -52.81 -42.66
N ALA A 22 13.40 -52.24 -43.00
CA ALA A 22 12.50 -51.65 -42.02
C ALA A 22 11.97 -52.78 -41.12
N VAL A 23 12.73 -53.12 -40.08
CA VAL A 23 12.17 -53.77 -38.91
C VAL A 23 11.15 -52.78 -38.37
N HIS A 24 9.89 -53.19 -38.25
CA HIS A 24 8.89 -52.47 -37.49
C HIS A 24 9.44 -52.32 -36.06
N ALA A 25 10.19 -51.25 -35.82
CA ALA A 25 10.39 -50.75 -34.49
C ALA A 25 8.97 -50.40 -34.01
N PRO A 26 8.45 -51.07 -32.97
CA PRO A 26 7.21 -50.60 -32.36
C PRO A 26 7.44 -49.11 -32.07
N LEU A 27 6.48 -48.28 -32.44
CA LEU A 27 6.46 -46.87 -32.02
C LEU A 27 6.64 -46.88 -30.51
N CYS A 28 7.88 -46.68 -30.05
CA CYS A 28 8.19 -46.40 -28.66
C CYS A 28 7.52 -45.05 -28.42
N THR A 29 6.24 -45.09 -28.06
CA THR A 29 5.60 -43.96 -27.43
C THR A 29 6.51 -43.62 -26.26
N ALA A 30 7.08 -42.41 -26.28
CA ALA A 30 7.86 -41.92 -25.17
C ALA A 30 6.97 -42.10 -23.94
N ARG A 31 7.30 -43.10 -23.10
CA ARG A 31 6.62 -43.32 -21.84
C ARG A 31 6.73 -41.98 -21.12
N ARG A 32 5.62 -41.25 -21.02
CA ARG A 32 5.58 -40.01 -20.26
C ARG A 32 5.92 -40.38 -18.82
N ALA A 33 7.16 -40.14 -18.45
CA ALA A 33 7.59 -40.20 -17.08
C ALA A 33 7.01 -38.96 -16.41
N TYR A 34 5.96 -39.16 -15.60
CA TYR A 34 5.48 -38.12 -14.72
C TYR A 34 6.31 -38.20 -13.45
N TYR A 35 6.93 -37.09 -13.07
CA TYR A 35 7.59 -36.93 -11.79
C TYR A 35 6.65 -36.17 -10.87
N TRP A 36 6.52 -36.62 -9.63
CA TRP A 36 5.81 -35.86 -8.60
C TRP A 36 6.58 -34.57 -8.30
N PRO A 37 5.90 -33.41 -8.18
CA PRO A 37 6.56 -32.14 -7.90
C PRO A 37 7.10 -32.05 -6.46
N TYR A 38 6.69 -32.95 -5.57
CA TYR A 38 7.07 -32.95 -4.16
C TYR A 38 7.77 -34.26 -3.80
N ASN A 39 8.97 -34.15 -3.23
CA ASN A 39 9.73 -35.28 -2.68
C ASN A 39 9.24 -35.64 -1.27
N GLU A 40 9.65 -36.80 -0.75
CA GLU A 40 9.29 -37.26 0.60
C GLU A 40 9.75 -36.29 1.71
N ASP A 41 10.87 -35.59 1.49
CA ASP A 41 11.42 -34.61 2.43
C ASP A 41 10.83 -33.20 2.29
N PHE A 42 9.76 -33.01 1.51
CA PHE A 42 9.15 -31.70 1.30
C PHE A 42 8.58 -31.09 2.60
N VAL A 43 8.04 -31.94 3.49
CA VAL A 43 7.65 -31.58 4.85
C VAL A 43 8.40 -32.49 5.80
N PRO A 44 9.14 -31.95 6.79
CA PRO A 44 9.88 -32.77 7.74
C PRO A 44 8.97 -33.80 8.43
N ALA A 45 9.46 -35.03 8.54
CA ALA A 45 8.71 -36.11 9.18
C ALA A 45 8.32 -35.73 10.62
N GLY A 46 7.02 -35.80 10.93
CA GLY A 46 6.48 -35.46 12.24
C GLY A 46 6.26 -33.97 12.49
N ALA A 47 6.53 -33.08 11.52
CA ALA A 47 6.23 -31.65 11.66
C ALA A 47 4.71 -31.40 11.57
N ALA A 48 4.15 -30.71 12.56
CA ALA A 48 2.80 -30.19 12.49
C ALA A 48 2.74 -28.97 11.56
N THR A 49 1.79 -28.95 10.64
CA THR A 49 1.52 -27.79 9.78
C THR A 49 0.49 -26.87 10.42
N SER A 50 0.56 -25.57 10.15
CA SER A 50 -0.49 -24.64 10.53
C SER A 50 -1.80 -24.97 9.80
N SER A 51 -2.92 -24.62 10.43
CA SER A 51 -4.23 -24.71 9.79
C SER A 51 -4.37 -23.64 8.69
N PHE A 52 -4.81 -24.04 7.50
CA PHE A 52 -5.05 -23.12 6.38
C PHE A 52 -6.49 -22.57 6.30
N GLN A 53 -7.40 -23.05 7.16
CA GLN A 53 -8.79 -22.61 7.22
C GLN A 53 -9.31 -22.61 8.65
N SER A 54 -10.28 -21.75 8.94
CA SER A 54 -10.82 -21.57 10.30
C SER A 54 -11.56 -22.80 10.83
N SER A 55 -12.22 -23.58 9.95
CA SER A 55 -12.97 -24.78 10.33
C SER A 55 -13.15 -25.73 9.14
N GLY A 56 -13.31 -27.02 9.40
CA GLY A 56 -13.71 -28.01 8.40
C GLY A 56 -15.19 -27.92 8.00
N VAL A 57 -16.01 -27.18 8.74
CA VAL A 57 -17.46 -27.07 8.50
C VAL A 57 -17.74 -25.90 7.53
N PRO A 58 -18.36 -26.14 6.36
CA PRO A 58 -18.58 -25.08 5.36
C PRO A 58 -19.42 -23.91 5.84
N SER A 59 -20.48 -24.15 6.62
CA SER A 59 -21.35 -23.08 7.16
C SER A 59 -20.61 -22.15 8.12
N VAL A 60 -19.70 -22.70 8.93
CA VAL A 60 -18.86 -21.92 9.83
C VAL A 60 -17.88 -21.05 9.03
N ARG A 61 -17.27 -21.59 7.98
CA ARG A 61 -16.38 -20.81 7.10
C ARG A 61 -17.15 -19.68 6.39
N ALA A 62 -18.33 -19.97 5.83
CA ALA A 62 -19.14 -18.98 5.15
C ALA A 62 -19.54 -17.83 6.09
N ARG A 63 -19.92 -18.16 7.34
CA ARG A 63 -20.19 -17.16 8.37
C ARG A 63 -18.96 -16.31 8.68
N ILE A 64 -17.77 -16.91 8.83
CA ILE A 64 -16.54 -16.18 9.11
C ILE A 64 -16.16 -15.27 7.93
N VAL A 65 -16.21 -15.77 6.69
CA VAL A 65 -15.97 -14.96 5.48
C VAL A 65 -16.91 -13.77 5.46
N ARG A 66 -18.19 -13.97 5.77
CA ARG A 66 -19.17 -12.89 5.86
C ARG A 66 -18.84 -11.84 6.92
N GLU A 67 -18.39 -12.26 8.10
CA GLU A 67 -17.96 -11.32 9.14
C GLU A 67 -16.81 -10.43 8.67
N TYR A 68 -15.85 -10.98 7.94
CA TYR A 68 -14.70 -10.22 7.45
C TYR A 68 -15.02 -9.39 6.20
N ALA A 69 -15.90 -9.87 5.32
CA ALA A 69 -16.31 -9.14 4.12
C ALA A 69 -17.14 -7.89 4.45
N LEU A 70 -18.03 -7.99 5.45
CA LEU A 70 -18.88 -6.88 5.91
C LEU A 70 -18.27 -6.11 7.09
N GLY A 71 -17.02 -6.39 7.43
CA GLY A 71 -16.30 -5.64 8.47
C GLY A 71 -15.77 -4.32 7.95
N PRO A 72 -15.43 -3.37 8.83
CA PRO A 72 -14.81 -2.12 8.42
C PRO A 72 -13.47 -2.37 7.72
N LEU A 73 -13.13 -1.53 6.75
CA LEU A 73 -11.84 -1.60 6.07
C LEU A 73 -10.72 -1.09 6.97
N PHE A 74 -10.11 -2.02 7.72
CA PHE A 74 -9.03 -1.69 8.63
C PHE A 74 -7.81 -1.14 7.89
N GLY A 75 -7.34 0.04 8.34
CA GLY A 75 -6.16 0.68 7.80
C GLY A 75 -6.41 1.49 6.52
N ALA A 76 -7.64 1.51 6.00
CA ALA A 76 -8.05 2.51 5.02
C ALA A 76 -7.88 3.90 5.64
N ARG A 77 -7.32 4.82 4.85
CA ARG A 77 -7.16 6.21 5.25
C ARG A 77 -7.33 7.08 4.02
N THR A 78 -8.16 8.10 4.15
CA THR A 78 -8.34 9.11 3.10
C THR A 78 -7.31 10.21 3.29
N PRO A 79 -6.36 10.39 2.34
CA PRO A 79 -5.42 11.49 2.42
C PRO A 79 -6.09 12.81 2.04
N CYS A 80 -5.80 13.89 2.77
CA CYS A 80 -6.30 15.23 2.41
C CYS A 80 -5.67 15.72 1.10
N CYS A 81 -4.37 15.46 0.91
CA CYS A 81 -3.67 15.74 -0.35
C CYS A 81 -2.48 14.81 -0.55
N ARG A 82 -1.93 14.82 -1.76
CA ARG A 82 -0.67 14.17 -2.11
C ARG A 82 0.32 15.21 -2.60
N LEU A 83 1.48 15.27 -1.95
CA LEU A 83 2.56 16.19 -2.29
C LEU A 83 3.55 15.50 -3.21
N GLY A 84 3.90 16.17 -4.31
CA GLY A 84 4.85 15.68 -5.30
C GLY A 84 6.18 16.45 -5.26
N PHE A 85 7.25 15.70 -5.47
CA PHE A 85 8.63 16.15 -5.43
C PHE A 85 9.37 15.73 -6.71
N ALA A 86 10.22 16.59 -7.25
CA ALA A 86 11.11 16.22 -8.35
C ALA A 86 12.29 15.32 -7.88
N GLN A 87 12.62 15.37 -6.59
CA GLN A 87 13.74 14.63 -5.99
C GLN A 87 13.36 13.16 -5.72
N PRO A 88 14.34 12.23 -5.68
CA PRO A 88 14.09 10.84 -5.33
C PRO A 88 13.78 10.67 -3.83
N ALA A 89 13.04 9.61 -3.48
CA ALA A 89 12.64 9.30 -2.10
C ALA A 89 13.81 9.33 -1.09
N ARG A 90 14.98 8.81 -1.46
CA ARG A 90 16.17 8.79 -0.60
C ARG A 90 16.63 10.19 -0.17
N ALA A 91 16.50 11.19 -1.04
CA ALA A 91 16.88 12.57 -0.73
C ALA A 91 15.87 13.25 0.20
N LEU A 92 14.62 12.79 0.20
CA LEU A 92 13.52 13.38 0.96
C LEU A 92 13.38 12.83 2.38
N LEU A 93 13.93 11.63 2.65
CA LEU A 93 13.88 10.99 3.97
C LEU A 93 14.31 11.93 5.12
N PRO A 94 15.42 12.69 5.04
CA PRO A 94 15.84 13.60 6.11
C PRO A 94 14.86 14.77 6.31
N HIS A 95 14.09 15.13 5.29
CA HIS A 95 13.19 16.28 5.30
C HIS A 95 11.76 15.92 5.73
N LYS A 96 11.42 14.64 5.87
CA LYS A 96 10.05 14.19 6.22
C LYS A 96 9.52 14.81 7.52
N ALA A 97 10.36 14.91 8.56
CA ALA A 97 9.96 15.54 9.82
C ALA A 97 9.72 17.05 9.67
N ALA A 98 10.57 17.74 8.90
CA ALA A 98 10.41 19.17 8.62
C ALA A 98 9.18 19.44 7.76
N LEU A 99 8.90 18.60 6.76
CA LEU A 99 7.69 18.68 5.93
C LEU A 99 6.44 18.63 6.79
N ARG A 100 6.37 17.69 7.74
CA ARG A 100 5.24 17.58 8.66
C ARG A 100 5.06 18.85 9.51
N ALA A 101 6.15 19.39 10.04
CA ALA A 101 6.10 20.61 10.84
C ALA A 101 5.61 21.84 10.03
N GLN A 102 6.06 21.97 8.78
CA GLN A 102 5.62 23.07 7.92
C GLN A 102 4.17 22.90 7.45
N LEU A 103 3.71 21.68 7.20
CA LEU A 103 2.29 21.41 6.91
C LEU A 103 1.40 21.72 8.11
N ALA A 104 1.83 21.35 9.32
CA ALA A 104 1.13 21.67 10.56
C ALA A 104 1.02 23.19 10.75
N ALA A 105 2.12 23.91 10.52
CA ALA A 105 2.13 25.37 10.57
C ALA A 105 1.23 26.01 9.50
N LEU A 106 1.16 25.43 8.30
CA LEU A 106 0.28 25.93 7.24
C LEU A 106 -1.20 25.74 7.59
N LEU A 107 -1.55 24.58 8.15
CA LEU A 107 -2.91 24.23 8.55
C LEU A 107 -3.31 24.78 9.93
N SER A 108 -2.38 25.41 10.64
CA SER A 108 -2.58 25.86 12.03
C SER A 108 -3.02 24.75 12.98
N CYS A 109 -2.47 23.54 12.83
CA CYS A 109 -2.78 22.37 13.66
C CYS A 109 -1.52 21.80 14.35
N ASP A 110 -1.71 20.83 15.25
CA ASP A 110 -0.59 20.16 15.91
C ASP A 110 0.12 19.20 14.92
N PRO A 111 1.46 19.19 14.85
CA PRO A 111 2.20 18.21 14.04
C PRO A 111 1.92 16.74 14.40
N ALA A 112 1.37 16.45 15.57
CA ALA A 112 0.92 15.12 15.98
C ALA A 112 -0.37 14.67 15.27
N ASP A 113 -1.24 15.61 14.89
CA ASP A 113 -2.49 15.34 14.16
C ASP A 113 -2.25 15.04 12.68
N LEU A 114 -1.06 15.38 12.17
CA LEU A 114 -0.65 15.06 10.81
C LEU A 114 0.22 13.81 10.74
N ARG A 115 -0.10 12.94 9.78
CA ARG A 115 0.72 11.79 9.43
C ARG A 115 1.10 11.86 7.96
N LEU A 116 2.38 11.68 7.69
CA LEU A 116 2.89 11.55 6.33
C LEU A 116 3.01 10.07 5.98
N GLY A 117 2.36 9.68 4.89
CA GLY A 117 2.46 8.35 4.30
C GLY A 117 3.87 8.00 3.85
N ASP A 118 3.99 6.86 3.19
CA ASP A 118 5.26 6.43 2.65
C ASP A 118 5.69 7.30 1.46
N LEU A 119 7.00 7.34 1.22
CA LEU A 119 7.57 8.00 0.06
C LEU A 119 7.43 7.06 -1.13
N GLU A 120 6.44 7.32 -1.97
CA GLU A 120 6.16 6.52 -3.16
C GLU A 120 6.95 7.09 -4.34
N GLN A 121 8.01 6.38 -4.75
CA GLN A 121 8.76 6.74 -5.94
C GLN A 121 8.05 6.19 -7.19
N THR A 122 7.59 7.09 -8.05
CA THR A 122 7.00 6.75 -9.34
C THR A 122 8.01 6.05 -10.24
N LYS A 123 7.51 5.23 -11.16
CA LYS A 123 8.34 4.47 -12.09
C LYS A 123 8.89 5.40 -13.16
N GLU A 124 10.20 5.32 -13.42
CA GLU A 124 10.78 5.99 -14.59
C GLU A 124 10.31 5.26 -15.86
N MET A 125 9.39 5.88 -16.58
CA MET A 125 8.75 5.30 -17.76
C MET A 125 9.35 5.88 -19.05
N LEU A 126 9.85 5.02 -19.93
CA LEU A 126 10.20 5.43 -21.30
C LEU A 126 8.96 5.82 -22.12
N LEU A 127 7.83 5.15 -21.86
CA LEU A 127 6.53 5.45 -22.45
C LEU A 127 5.56 5.79 -21.32
N HIS A 128 5.21 7.07 -21.19
CA HIS A 128 4.29 7.54 -20.17
C HIS A 128 2.89 6.97 -20.37
N ARG A 129 2.27 6.48 -19.28
CA ARG A 129 0.89 5.99 -19.25
C ARG A 129 0.17 6.58 -18.05
N GLU A 130 -0.66 7.59 -18.29
CA GLU A 130 -1.31 8.38 -17.23
C GLU A 130 -2.22 7.57 -16.29
N ALA A 131 -2.87 6.52 -16.80
CA ALA A 131 -3.81 5.73 -16.02
C ALA A 131 -3.18 4.85 -14.93
N LEU A 132 -1.84 4.80 -14.85
CA LEU A 132 -1.15 4.00 -13.83
C LEU A 132 -0.92 4.82 -12.56
N ALA A 133 -1.18 4.23 -11.40
CA ALA A 133 -0.90 4.85 -10.10
C ALA A 133 0.59 5.23 -9.94
N GLU A 134 1.48 4.41 -10.50
CA GLU A 134 2.94 4.56 -10.47
C GLU A 134 3.50 5.56 -11.52
N ALA A 135 2.65 6.17 -12.35
CA ALA A 135 3.11 7.09 -13.37
C ALA A 135 3.62 8.41 -12.75
N PRO A 136 4.73 8.99 -13.25
CA PRO A 136 5.19 10.31 -12.83
C PRO A 136 4.09 11.37 -13.03
N ARG A 137 3.97 12.32 -12.08
CA ARG A 137 2.88 13.29 -12.09
C ARG A 137 3.17 14.44 -13.06
N LEU A 138 2.17 14.75 -13.87
CA LEU A 138 2.16 15.89 -14.79
C LEU A 138 1.67 17.15 -14.05
N ALA A 139 2.11 18.33 -14.48
CA ALA A 139 1.67 19.59 -13.86
C ALA A 139 0.17 19.89 -14.04
N ASP A 140 -0.45 19.28 -15.06
CA ASP A 140 -1.89 19.35 -15.34
C ASP A 140 -2.59 18.02 -15.01
N GLY A 141 -2.04 17.21 -14.10
CA GLY A 141 -2.52 15.90 -13.68
C GLY A 141 -3.92 15.90 -13.05
N ALA A 142 -4.49 14.70 -12.84
CA ALA A 142 -5.75 14.55 -12.11
C ALA A 142 -5.59 15.08 -10.67
N GLY A 143 -6.66 15.62 -10.07
CA GLY A 143 -6.60 16.21 -8.72
C GLY A 143 -5.85 17.56 -8.64
N THR A 144 -5.34 18.08 -9.77
CA THR A 144 -4.77 19.43 -9.82
C THR A 144 -5.85 20.46 -10.14
N LYS A 145 -5.91 21.57 -9.38
CA LYS A 145 -6.84 22.67 -9.65
C LYS A 145 -6.71 23.18 -11.09
N ASP A 146 -7.85 23.45 -11.72
CA ASP A 146 -7.97 23.94 -13.09
C ASP A 146 -7.32 23.06 -14.19
N ALA A 147 -6.91 21.83 -13.88
CA ALA A 147 -6.30 20.92 -14.85
C ALA A 147 -7.22 20.67 -16.05
N ALA A 148 -8.50 20.38 -15.79
CA ALA A 148 -9.47 20.13 -16.86
C ALA A 148 -9.66 21.34 -17.80
N ALA A 149 -9.66 22.56 -17.24
CA ALA A 149 -9.77 23.79 -18.02
C ALA A 149 -8.50 24.05 -18.86
N ARG A 150 -7.31 23.80 -18.30
CA ARG A 150 -6.04 23.93 -19.02
C ARG A 150 -5.91 22.92 -20.16
N ARG A 151 -6.27 21.65 -19.92
CA ARG A 151 -6.28 20.59 -20.95
C ARG A 151 -7.17 20.91 -22.13
N ARG A 152 -8.30 21.62 -21.93
CA ARG A 152 -9.17 22.06 -23.05
C ARG A 152 -8.53 23.11 -23.94
N ARG A 153 -7.54 23.86 -23.43
CA ARG A 153 -6.86 24.96 -24.14
C ARG A 153 -5.56 24.51 -24.81
N GLN A 154 -5.05 23.34 -24.48
CA GLN A 154 -3.76 22.84 -24.95
C GLN A 154 -3.94 21.52 -25.72
N TYR A 155 -3.12 21.32 -26.75
CA TYR A 155 -3.16 20.09 -27.57
C TYR A 155 -2.31 18.95 -26.96
N ALA A 156 -1.44 19.28 -26.01
CA ALA A 156 -0.56 18.35 -25.31
C ALA A 156 -0.68 18.58 -23.81
N ARG A 157 -0.23 17.60 -23.04
CA ARG A 157 -0.16 17.67 -21.58
C ARG A 157 1.06 18.46 -21.13
N GLU A 158 0.98 19.05 -19.94
CA GLU A 158 2.12 19.70 -19.31
C GLU A 158 3.19 18.65 -18.91
N PRO A 159 4.47 19.02 -18.82
CA PRO A 159 5.55 18.08 -18.53
C PRO A 159 5.42 17.42 -17.14
N VAL A 160 6.18 16.33 -16.96
CA VAL A 160 6.35 15.68 -15.67
C VAL A 160 7.03 16.65 -14.70
N VAL A 161 6.43 16.81 -13.51
CA VAL A 161 6.95 17.69 -12.45
C VAL A 161 7.33 16.94 -11.18
N ALA A 162 6.71 15.79 -10.90
CA ALA A 162 7.02 15.03 -9.70
C ALA A 162 7.27 13.55 -9.96
N HIS A 163 8.32 13.05 -9.33
CA HIS A 163 8.81 11.68 -9.40
C HIS A 163 8.64 10.92 -8.08
N THR A 164 8.49 11.63 -6.97
CA THR A 164 8.18 11.04 -5.66
C THR A 164 6.92 11.71 -5.12
N VAL A 165 6.02 10.93 -4.54
CA VAL A 165 4.77 11.39 -3.97
C VAL A 165 4.69 10.99 -2.49
N VAL A 166 4.08 11.83 -1.66
CA VAL A 166 3.77 11.56 -0.26
C VAL A 166 2.33 11.91 0.01
N ALA A 167 1.56 10.95 0.54
CA ALA A 167 0.22 11.19 1.03
C ALA A 167 0.25 11.91 2.38
N VAL A 168 -0.60 12.92 2.55
CA VAL A 168 -0.79 13.64 3.81
C VAL A 168 -2.12 13.20 4.40
N TYR A 169 -2.09 12.71 5.64
CA TYR A 169 -3.26 12.29 6.38
C TYR A 169 -3.44 13.21 7.57
N TYR A 170 -4.68 13.60 7.84
CA TYR A 170 -5.07 14.38 9.01
C TYR A 170 -5.98 13.54 9.90
N ALA A 171 -5.67 13.48 11.18
CA ALA A 171 -6.41 12.70 12.18
C ALA A 171 -6.36 13.45 13.52
N PRO A 172 -7.30 14.39 13.75
CA PRO A 172 -7.29 15.18 14.98
C PRO A 172 -7.55 14.28 16.20
N ASN A 173 -6.85 14.57 17.30
CA ASN A 173 -7.02 13.90 18.60
C ASN A 173 -6.63 12.41 18.63
N GLY A 174 -5.79 11.96 17.69
CA GLY A 174 -5.35 10.56 17.66
C GLY A 174 -6.48 9.56 17.41
N ARG A 175 -7.67 10.03 16.96
CA ARG A 175 -8.68 9.13 16.42
C ARG A 175 -8.01 8.27 15.36
N SER A 176 -8.18 6.96 15.49
CA SER A 176 -7.83 6.06 14.40
C SER A 176 -8.56 6.59 13.17
N ALA A 177 -7.82 6.96 12.13
CA ALA A 177 -8.37 7.30 10.81
C ALA A 177 -9.10 6.10 10.15
N ALA A 178 -9.49 5.10 10.95
CA ALA A 178 -10.46 4.10 10.60
C ALA A 178 -11.79 4.85 10.42
N VAL A 179 -12.05 5.10 9.15
CA VAL A 179 -13.33 5.42 8.57
C VAL A 179 -13.84 6.84 8.81
N ALA A 180 -13.45 7.75 7.89
CA ALA A 180 -14.29 8.90 7.57
C ALA A 180 -15.55 8.36 6.86
N GLU A 181 -16.47 7.74 7.61
CA GLU A 181 -17.79 7.35 7.06
C GLU A 181 -18.73 8.53 6.96
N ASP A 182 -18.39 9.64 7.62
CA ASP A 182 -19.16 10.85 7.54
C ASP A 182 -18.71 11.65 6.32
N GLU A 183 -19.63 11.86 5.38
CA GLU A 183 -19.44 12.73 4.22
C GLU A 183 -18.92 14.11 4.64
N ALA A 184 -19.27 14.58 5.84
CA ALA A 184 -18.76 15.83 6.41
C ALA A 184 -17.25 15.80 6.71
N GLU A 185 -16.72 14.68 7.22
CA GLU A 185 -15.28 14.53 7.46
C GLU A 185 -14.52 14.47 6.13
N GLU A 186 -15.08 13.80 5.12
CA GLU A 186 -14.50 13.78 3.76
C GLU A 186 -14.48 15.18 3.12
N GLU A 187 -15.57 15.95 3.27
CA GLU A 187 -15.64 17.33 2.77
C GLU A 187 -14.61 18.23 3.45
N GLU A 188 -14.39 18.08 4.76
CA GLU A 188 -13.34 18.80 5.49
C GLU A 188 -11.94 18.44 4.98
N LEU A 189 -11.64 17.15 4.78
CA LEU A 189 -10.36 16.69 4.23
C LEU A 189 -10.12 17.22 2.82
N LEU A 190 -11.15 17.23 1.97
CA LEU A 190 -11.09 17.82 0.63
C LEU A 190 -10.83 19.33 0.69
N ALA A 191 -11.51 20.06 1.58
CA ALA A 191 -11.31 21.49 1.77
C ALA A 191 -9.88 21.81 2.23
N MET A 192 -9.33 21.01 3.15
CA MET A 192 -7.92 21.12 3.57
C MET A 192 -6.96 20.86 2.42
N GLY A 193 -7.20 19.83 1.60
CA GLY A 193 -6.38 19.54 0.43
C GLY A 193 -6.35 20.68 -0.58
N LEU A 194 -7.51 21.25 -0.88
CA LEU A 194 -7.65 22.41 -1.77
C LEU A 194 -6.96 23.64 -1.20
N TYR A 195 -7.07 23.89 0.10
CA TYR A 195 -6.37 24.98 0.77
C TYR A 195 -4.84 24.86 0.64
N ILE A 196 -4.27 23.68 0.87
CA ILE A 196 -2.83 23.43 0.71
C ILE A 196 -2.41 23.69 -0.73
N GLN A 197 -3.18 23.19 -1.69
CA GLN A 197 -2.91 23.39 -3.12
C GLN A 197 -2.92 24.88 -3.50
N ASP A 198 -3.89 25.66 -3.01
CA ASP A 198 -3.99 27.09 -3.25
C ASP A 198 -2.85 27.88 -2.58
N ALA A 199 -2.46 27.50 -1.37
CA ALA A 199 -1.34 28.13 -0.67
C ALA A 199 0.00 27.89 -1.41
N LEU A 200 0.22 26.68 -1.92
CA LEU A 200 1.41 26.34 -2.71
C LEU A 200 1.41 27.03 -4.08
N ALA A 201 0.27 27.11 -4.75
CA ALA A 201 0.15 27.84 -6.01
C ALA A 201 0.41 29.35 -5.82
N SER A 202 -0.14 29.92 -4.74
CA SER A 202 0.10 31.32 -4.38
C SER A 202 1.58 31.58 -4.06
N ALA A 203 2.24 30.65 -3.36
CA ALA A 203 3.68 30.72 -3.12
C ALA A 203 4.51 30.70 -4.40
N ALA A 204 4.13 29.89 -5.39
CA ALA A 204 4.82 29.83 -6.67
C ALA A 204 4.64 31.12 -7.49
N ALA A 205 3.47 31.75 -7.41
CA ALA A 205 3.16 32.95 -8.18
C ALA A 205 3.66 34.24 -7.54
N ALA A 206 3.60 34.35 -6.21
CA ALA A 206 3.67 35.63 -5.51
C ALA A 206 4.98 35.89 -4.77
N GLY A 207 5.89 34.91 -4.66
CA GLY A 207 7.23 35.05 -4.09
C GLY A 207 7.25 35.46 -2.61
N GLU A 208 7.02 36.74 -2.31
CA GLU A 208 7.15 37.34 -0.97
C GLU A 208 5.83 37.49 -0.21
N THR A 209 4.66 37.47 -0.87
CA THR A 209 3.36 37.66 -0.19
C THR A 209 2.67 36.35 0.22
N ALA A 210 3.33 35.22 -0.03
CA ALA A 210 2.78 33.91 0.28
C ALA A 210 2.92 33.54 1.76
N PRO A 211 2.08 32.62 2.26
CA PRO A 211 2.23 32.10 3.61
C PRO A 211 3.67 31.58 3.82
N PRO A 212 4.36 31.96 4.90
CA PRO A 212 5.77 31.59 5.11
C PRO A 212 5.96 30.07 5.16
N ALA A 213 4.96 29.34 5.66
CA ALA A 213 4.93 27.88 5.67
C ALA A 213 4.85 27.28 4.25
N ALA A 214 4.05 27.88 3.35
CA ALA A 214 3.95 27.42 1.96
C ALA A 214 5.27 27.65 1.19
N ALA A 215 5.92 28.80 1.38
CA ALA A 215 7.25 29.06 0.83
C ALA A 215 8.31 28.11 1.42
N ALA A 216 8.20 27.75 2.70
CA ALA A 216 9.07 26.76 3.32
C ALA A 216 8.89 25.35 2.73
N LEU A 217 7.66 24.94 2.43
CA LEU A 217 7.37 23.66 1.76
C LEU A 217 8.01 23.60 0.36
N GLN A 218 7.98 24.71 -0.40
CA GLN A 218 8.67 24.78 -1.70
C GLN A 218 10.19 24.67 -1.56
N ARG A 219 10.79 25.31 -0.54
CA ARG A 219 12.22 25.14 -0.23
C ARG A 219 12.60 23.72 0.17
N LEU A 220 11.66 22.98 0.76
CA LEU A 220 11.79 21.54 1.05
C LEU A 220 11.57 20.67 -0.21
N GLY A 221 11.33 21.27 -1.37
CA GLY A 221 11.27 20.58 -2.67
C GLY A 221 9.86 20.18 -3.12
N VAL A 222 8.80 20.66 -2.45
CA VAL A 222 7.42 20.44 -2.91
C VAL A 222 7.19 21.25 -4.18
N VAL A 223 6.92 20.55 -5.29
CA VAL A 223 6.69 21.16 -6.62
C VAL A 223 5.31 20.86 -7.16
N HIS A 224 4.57 19.96 -6.53
CA HIS A 224 3.25 19.53 -6.96
C HIS A 224 2.38 19.20 -5.76
N CYS A 225 1.07 19.42 -5.89
CA CYS A 225 0.06 19.03 -4.92
C CYS A 225 -1.20 18.61 -5.68
N GLU A 226 -1.68 17.40 -5.43
CA GLU A 226 -2.94 16.90 -5.96
C GLU A 226 -3.89 16.53 -4.81
N VAL A 227 -5.18 16.84 -4.97
CA VAL A 227 -6.23 16.37 -4.08
C VAL A 227 -6.76 15.05 -4.66
N PRO A 228 -6.62 13.93 -3.93
CA PRO A 228 -7.06 12.64 -4.43
C PRO A 228 -8.58 12.61 -4.57
N LEU A 229 -9.06 11.91 -5.59
CA LEU A 229 -10.48 11.60 -5.71
C LEU A 229 -10.87 10.58 -4.63
N VAL A 230 -12.10 10.66 -4.13
CA VAL A 230 -12.66 9.69 -3.19
C VAL A 230 -12.52 8.29 -3.79
N ASP A 231 -11.93 7.38 -3.01
CA ASP A 231 -11.71 6.01 -3.44
C ASP A 231 -13.03 5.24 -3.37
N SER A 232 -13.67 5.11 -4.52
CA SER A 232 -14.92 4.34 -4.70
C SER A 232 -14.64 2.88 -5.11
N SER A 233 -13.42 2.39 -4.91
CA SER A 233 -13.07 1.01 -5.21
C SER A 233 -13.54 0.00 -4.17
N ASP A 234 -14.08 0.47 -3.04
CA ASP A 234 -14.65 -0.42 -2.03
C ASP A 234 -15.83 -1.21 -2.61
N TYR A 235 -15.90 -2.48 -2.23
CA TYR A 235 -16.85 -3.42 -2.80
C TYR A 235 -18.07 -3.57 -1.89
N VAL A 236 -19.23 -3.15 -2.40
CA VAL A 236 -20.50 -3.41 -1.74
C VAL A 236 -20.92 -4.86 -2.04
N PHE A 237 -21.00 -5.69 -1.00
CA PHE A 237 -21.36 -7.09 -1.13
C PHE A 237 -22.89 -7.27 -1.12
N ASP A 238 -23.50 -7.37 -2.31
CA ASP A 238 -24.92 -7.70 -2.45
C ASP A 238 -25.23 -9.18 -2.13
N GLU A 239 -24.27 -10.07 -2.40
CA GLU A 239 -24.38 -11.51 -2.21
C GLU A 239 -23.06 -12.10 -1.69
N LEU A 240 -23.17 -13.02 -0.72
CA LEU A 240 -22.02 -13.75 -0.17
C LEU A 240 -22.35 -15.25 -0.11
N HIS A 241 -21.63 -16.03 -0.93
CA HIS A 241 -21.78 -17.49 -1.04
C HIS A 241 -23.18 -17.96 -1.50
N GLY A 242 -23.84 -17.29 -2.45
CA GLY A 242 -25.18 -17.70 -2.87
C GLY A 242 -26.30 -17.09 -2.03
N GLU A 243 -25.97 -16.37 -0.96
CA GLU A 243 -26.93 -15.80 -0.02
C GLU A 243 -26.93 -14.28 -0.12
N ALA A 244 -28.11 -13.70 -0.30
CA ALA A 244 -28.30 -12.26 -0.31
C ALA A 244 -27.89 -11.65 1.05
N VAL A 245 -27.21 -10.51 0.99
CA VAL A 245 -26.86 -9.73 2.18
C VAL A 245 -27.96 -8.70 2.41
N ASP A 246 -28.77 -8.91 3.44
CA ASP A 246 -29.77 -7.92 3.86
C ASP A 246 -29.16 -6.84 4.77
N GLU A 247 -29.78 -5.66 4.79
CA GLU A 247 -29.32 -4.53 5.63
C GLU A 247 -29.27 -4.89 7.12
N GLY A 248 -30.19 -5.73 7.59
CA GLY A 248 -30.21 -6.19 8.98
C GLY A 248 -29.02 -7.07 9.34
N LEU A 249 -28.52 -7.86 8.38
CA LEU A 249 -27.33 -8.70 8.52
C LEU A 249 -26.08 -7.84 8.59
N THR A 250 -25.96 -6.85 7.71
CA THR A 250 -24.88 -5.86 7.73
C THR A 250 -24.87 -5.13 9.06
N ALA A 251 -26.00 -4.59 9.53
CA ALA A 251 -26.09 -3.90 10.81
C ALA A 251 -25.68 -4.79 11.99
N ARG A 252 -26.08 -6.07 12.01
CA ARG A 252 -25.68 -7.01 13.07
C ARG A 252 -24.19 -7.35 13.04
N VAL A 253 -23.57 -7.42 11.85
CA VAL A 253 -22.12 -7.64 11.72
C VAL A 253 -21.38 -6.40 12.19
N TRP A 254 -21.86 -5.22 11.80
CA TRP A 254 -21.32 -3.94 12.20
C TRP A 254 -21.32 -3.75 13.72
N GLU A 255 -22.46 -3.97 14.37
CA GLU A 255 -22.59 -3.88 15.83
C GLU A 255 -21.66 -4.86 16.57
N ARG A 256 -21.33 -6.01 15.96
CA ARG A 256 -20.32 -6.94 16.50
C ARG A 256 -18.91 -6.37 16.35
N TRP A 257 -18.59 -5.73 15.24
CA TRP A 257 -17.30 -5.09 15.03
C TRP A 257 -17.10 -3.88 15.93
N GLU A 258 -18.09 -3.02 16.09
CA GLU A 258 -18.05 -1.90 17.03
C GLU A 258 -17.76 -2.37 18.45
N ARG A 259 -18.45 -3.42 18.91
CA ARG A 259 -18.17 -4.02 20.22
C ARG A 259 -16.75 -4.58 20.34
N ARG A 260 -16.23 -5.23 19.29
CA ARG A 260 -14.84 -5.73 19.27
C ARG A 260 -13.84 -4.58 19.31
N LEU A 261 -14.10 -3.50 18.59
CA LEU A 261 -13.26 -2.30 18.57
C LEU A 261 -13.22 -1.64 19.94
N ALA A 262 -14.37 -1.42 20.57
CA ALA A 262 -14.43 -0.89 21.93
C ALA A 262 -13.66 -1.76 22.93
N GLN A 263 -13.79 -3.09 22.85
CA GLN A 263 -13.02 -4.02 23.68
C GLN A 263 -11.52 -3.96 23.40
N MET A 264 -11.11 -3.82 22.14
CA MET A 264 -9.70 -3.68 21.78
C MET A 264 -9.11 -2.38 22.32
N ASP A 265 -9.85 -1.27 22.25
CA ASP A 265 -9.41 0.02 22.79
C ASP A 265 -9.24 -0.04 24.31
N GLU A 266 -10.15 -0.69 25.03
CA GLU A 266 -10.02 -0.94 26.48
C GLU A 266 -8.77 -1.76 26.82
N LEU A 267 -8.51 -2.83 26.06
CA LEU A 267 -7.33 -3.67 26.25
C LEU A 267 -6.03 -2.92 25.95
N HIS A 268 -6.02 -2.08 24.90
CA HIS A 268 -4.88 -1.24 24.55
C HIS A 268 -4.62 -0.18 25.63
N ALA A 269 -5.65 0.50 26.12
CA ALA A 269 -5.52 1.46 27.23
C ALA A 269 -4.91 0.78 28.47
N ALA A 270 -5.46 -0.37 28.88
CA ALA A 270 -4.96 -1.13 30.02
C ALA A 270 -3.50 -1.60 29.85
N ALA A 271 -3.09 -1.96 28.63
CA ALA A 271 -1.70 -2.31 28.34
C ALA A 271 -0.75 -1.11 28.48
N THR A 272 -1.14 0.05 27.95
CA THR A 272 -0.32 1.27 28.05
C THR A 272 -0.16 1.76 29.49
N ASP A 273 -1.20 1.62 30.32
CA ASP A 273 -1.12 1.99 31.74
C ASP A 273 -0.21 1.05 32.53
N ARG A 274 -0.21 -0.25 32.23
CA ARG A 274 0.73 -1.21 32.81
C ARG A 274 2.18 -0.91 32.42
N GLU A 275 2.42 -0.53 31.17
CA GLU A 275 3.76 -0.16 30.70
C GLU A 275 4.28 1.12 31.39
N LYS A 276 3.42 2.15 31.53
CA LYS A 276 3.75 3.38 32.28
C LYS A 276 4.04 3.09 33.74
N ALA A 277 3.24 2.24 34.39
CA ALA A 277 3.44 1.83 35.77
C ALA A 277 4.77 1.06 35.96
N ALA A 278 5.10 0.15 35.04
CA ALA A 278 6.37 -0.58 35.05
C ALA A 278 7.57 0.35 34.84
N THR A 279 7.48 1.31 33.93
CA THR A 279 8.54 2.30 33.67
C THR A 279 8.76 3.22 34.87
N THR A 280 7.67 3.63 35.53
CA THR A 280 7.73 4.44 36.76
C THR A 280 8.39 3.66 37.90
N ALA A 281 8.03 2.38 38.08
CA ALA A 281 8.64 1.52 39.09
C ALA A 281 10.13 1.25 38.83
N ALA A 282 10.53 1.05 37.57
CA ALA A 282 11.93 0.87 37.19
C ALA A 282 12.76 2.13 37.45
N THR A 283 12.22 3.31 37.12
CA THR A 283 12.88 4.62 37.36
C THR A 283 13.04 4.90 38.86
N ALA A 284 12.01 4.59 39.66
CA ALA A 284 12.08 4.71 41.12
C ALA A 284 13.15 3.78 41.74
N THR A 285 13.32 2.57 41.19
CA THR A 285 14.32 1.60 41.68
C THR A 285 15.76 2.00 41.31
N SER A 286 15.96 2.68 40.17
CA SER A 286 17.28 3.14 39.71
C SER A 286 17.79 4.41 40.42
N THR A 287 16.94 5.12 41.17
CA THR A 287 17.27 6.40 41.83
C THR A 287 17.58 6.24 43.33
N ALA A 288 17.79 5.00 43.80
CA ALA A 288 18.27 4.75 45.15
C ALA A 288 19.78 5.10 45.24
N PRO A 289 20.20 6.03 46.12
CA PRO A 289 21.60 6.40 46.26
C PRO A 289 22.41 5.23 46.85
N GLN A 290 23.57 4.94 46.25
CA GLN A 290 24.62 4.11 46.84
C GLN A 290 25.26 4.81 48.03
#